data_AF-A0A1B9L9E4-F1
#
_entry.id   AF-A0A1B9L9E4-F1
#
_cell.length_a   1.000
_cell.length_b   1.000
_cell.length_c   1.000
_cell.angle_alpha   90.00
_cell.angle_beta   90.00
_cell.angle_gamma   90.00
#
_symmetry.space_group_name_H-M   'P 1'
#
loop_
_entity.id
_entity.type
_entity.pdbx_description
1 polymer ?
#
loop_
_entity_poly.entity_id
_entity_poly.type
_entity_poly.pdbx_seq_one_letter_code
_entity_poly.pdbx_strand_id
1 'polypeptide(L)'
;MCTKNGVFTKVISKYFENKKIEKDSFIKKLKNVFFVRVKVPKNIDLNHYFEVMNTRGEQLELHQIVKAKLLSALKSKEDKNIASMIWEKCSDMNSYVQMNFSVDVRNAIFTENWDELSTQVINFDSLKKKASIGNDSISNKTLLDMINKNKLGDINNAKEDEEKERFESIISFPNFLLQVNVALKKSMEEDANLNDNNFLKNLTWTWSNTENAKNYLFHLLKCRVLFDQYIIKREFIGDYKDIGKWSLQRLKKYKDNNNYDKAEYVGTFNSKEELNKQFRTLQSCLRITYTSPKTMHWISIVMSELLKEQKPILINLINLLENYCNEKIVESDYKNMSGFAFERIIFSYLDYLLYRDGYTYNKNQYISPLQDNWQFQFRNSIEHFHPQNPTEVETWDEKSLNRFGNLALITISGNSKFSNLPPIGKINSYPSIINQSLKLKIMDELTKCSNDGWTEEKAKAHEKEMFKILENNL
;
A
#
# COMPACT_ATOMS: atom_id res chain seq x y z
N MET A 1 39.40 16.08 -32.77
CA MET A 1 38.36 15.46 -33.62
C MET A 1 37.13 15.21 -32.75
N CYS A 2 36.16 16.11 -32.53
CA CYS A 2 35.38 17.00 -33.41
C CYS A 2 34.67 16.28 -34.57
N THR A 3 33.67 15.46 -34.27
CA THR A 3 32.57 15.06 -35.21
C THR A 3 31.28 14.59 -34.48
N LYS A 4 30.91 15.17 -33.33
CA LYS A 4 29.60 14.90 -32.67
C LYS A 4 28.73 16.14 -32.38
N ASN A 5 29.13 17.33 -32.84
CA ASN A 5 28.41 18.57 -32.48
C ASN A 5 27.07 18.76 -33.22
N GLY A 6 26.92 18.23 -34.45
CA GLY A 6 25.73 18.50 -35.27
C GLY A 6 24.45 17.76 -34.87
N VAL A 7 24.57 16.57 -34.27
CA VAL A 7 23.41 15.78 -33.83
C VAL A 7 22.83 16.35 -32.53
N PHE A 8 23.70 16.69 -31.57
CA PHE A 8 23.27 17.27 -30.30
C PHE A 8 22.62 18.65 -30.46
N THR A 9 23.18 19.51 -31.33
CA THR A 9 22.55 20.82 -31.61
C THR A 9 21.18 20.66 -32.27
N LYS A 10 21.01 19.70 -33.19
CA LYS A 10 19.69 19.42 -33.78
C LYS A 10 18.67 18.93 -32.76
N VAL A 11 19.06 18.04 -31.85
CA VAL A 11 18.18 17.54 -30.77
C VAL A 11 17.76 18.66 -29.82
N ILE A 12 18.70 19.51 -29.41
CA ILE A 12 18.43 20.64 -28.53
C ILE A 12 17.51 21.66 -29.23
N SER A 13 17.80 22.04 -30.47
CA SER A 13 16.96 22.98 -31.22
C SER A 13 15.53 22.45 -31.37
N LYS A 14 15.37 21.17 -31.74
CA LYS A 14 14.06 20.52 -31.88
C LYS A 14 13.30 20.46 -30.55
N TYR A 15 14.01 20.29 -29.42
CA TYR A 15 13.40 20.31 -28.10
C TYR A 15 12.88 21.71 -27.73
N PHE A 16 13.65 22.77 -28.00
CA PHE A 16 13.23 24.15 -27.75
C PHE A 16 12.03 24.56 -28.62
N GLU A 17 12.01 24.14 -29.88
CA GLU A 17 10.89 24.36 -30.80
C GLU A 17 9.62 23.62 -30.33
N ASN A 18 9.73 22.32 -30.05
CA ASN A 18 8.59 21.49 -29.61
C ASN A 18 7.97 21.97 -28.29
N LYS A 19 8.81 22.43 -27.35
CA LYS A 19 8.37 22.89 -26.02
C LYS A 19 8.10 24.39 -25.96
N LYS A 20 8.25 25.12 -27.07
CA LYS A 20 8.10 26.58 -27.17
C LYS A 20 8.89 27.31 -26.06
N ILE A 21 10.11 26.86 -25.79
CA ILE A 21 10.94 27.43 -24.73
C ILE A 21 11.56 28.73 -25.23
N GLU A 22 11.30 29.82 -24.52
CA GLU A 22 11.91 31.11 -24.80
C GLU A 22 13.41 31.08 -24.46
N LYS A 23 14.25 31.24 -25.50
CA LYS A 23 15.71 31.07 -25.40
C LYS A 23 16.34 32.05 -24.41
N ASP A 24 15.95 33.31 -24.44
CA ASP A 24 16.56 34.36 -23.61
C ASP A 24 16.25 34.17 -22.13
N SER A 25 15.01 33.79 -21.81
CA SER A 25 14.59 33.41 -20.46
C SER A 25 15.37 32.18 -19.95
N PHE A 26 15.57 31.17 -20.80
CA PHE A 26 16.35 29.98 -20.46
C PHE A 26 17.83 30.32 -20.21
N ILE A 27 18.46 31.13 -21.07
CA ILE A 27 19.84 31.59 -20.89
C ILE A 27 19.99 32.37 -19.57
N LYS A 28 19.00 33.19 -19.21
CA LYS A 28 19.00 33.91 -17.93
C LYS A 28 18.97 32.94 -16.74
N LYS A 29 18.24 31.82 -16.83
CA LYS A 29 18.25 30.76 -15.81
C LYS A 29 19.59 30.03 -15.74
N LEU A 30 20.27 29.82 -16.87
CA LEU A 30 21.61 29.19 -16.89
C LEU A 30 22.66 30.00 -16.11
N LYS A 31 22.51 31.32 -16.00
CA LYS A 31 23.40 32.16 -15.18
C LYS A 31 23.34 31.81 -13.69
N ASN A 32 22.26 31.17 -13.24
CA ASN A 32 22.07 30.71 -11.86
C ASN A 32 22.45 29.23 -11.69
N VAL A 33 22.96 28.57 -12.73
CA VAL A 33 23.40 27.18 -12.67
C VAL A 33 24.89 27.16 -12.34
N PHE A 34 25.22 26.50 -11.23
CA PHE A 34 26.60 26.33 -10.78
C PHE A 34 27.04 24.89 -11.02
N PHE A 35 28.21 24.72 -11.64
CA PHE A 35 28.86 23.43 -11.78
C PHE A 35 29.91 23.26 -10.70
N VAL A 36 29.78 22.22 -9.90
CA VAL A 36 30.84 21.81 -8.97
C VAL A 36 31.79 20.89 -9.72
N ARG A 37 32.99 21.38 -10.00
CA ARG A 37 34.06 20.57 -10.60
C ARG A 37 35.05 20.16 -9.51
N VAL A 38 34.99 18.89 -9.12
CA VAL A 38 35.98 18.34 -8.18
C VAL A 38 37.21 17.87 -8.98
N LYS A 39 38.39 18.41 -8.65
CA LYS A 39 39.66 17.95 -9.21
C LYS A 39 40.23 16.87 -8.31
N VAL A 40 40.47 15.69 -8.88
CA VAL A 40 41.03 14.53 -8.17
C VAL A 40 42.55 14.43 -8.49
N PRO A 41 43.43 14.14 -7.52
CA PRO A 41 44.86 13.91 -7.76
C PRO A 41 45.14 12.81 -8.79
N LYS A 42 46.27 12.92 -9.50
CA LYS A 42 46.64 12.04 -10.64
C LYS A 42 46.71 10.54 -10.31
N ASN A 43 46.90 10.17 -9.04
CA ASN A 43 47.13 8.78 -8.62
C ASN A 43 45.95 8.16 -7.86
N ILE A 44 44.77 8.78 -7.90
CA ILE A 44 43.57 8.20 -7.29
C ILE A 44 42.86 7.32 -8.30
N ASP A 45 42.44 6.14 -7.86
CA ASP A 45 41.50 5.31 -8.60
C ASP A 45 40.14 6.02 -8.69
N LEU A 46 39.81 6.47 -9.91
CA LEU A 46 38.56 7.18 -10.19
C LEU A 46 37.35 6.30 -9.89
N ASN A 47 37.41 4.98 -10.15
CA ASN A 47 36.28 4.08 -9.92
C ASN A 47 35.98 3.99 -8.43
N HIS A 48 37.01 3.77 -7.61
CA HIS A 48 36.88 3.76 -6.15
C HIS A 48 36.41 5.12 -5.61
N TYR A 49 36.92 6.23 -6.15
CA TYR A 49 36.47 7.58 -5.76
C TYR A 49 34.98 7.80 -6.09
N PHE A 50 34.51 7.34 -7.26
CA PHE A 50 33.10 7.41 -7.64
C PHE A 50 32.21 6.50 -6.78
N GLU A 51 32.64 5.27 -6.49
CA GLU A 51 31.93 4.36 -5.58
C GLU A 51 31.78 4.98 -4.19
N VAL A 52 32.87 5.53 -3.65
CA VAL A 52 32.89 6.21 -2.36
C VAL A 52 32.04 7.48 -2.37
N MET A 53 32.03 8.25 -3.46
CA MET A 53 31.21 9.47 -3.56
C MET A 53 29.71 9.15 -3.65
N ASN A 54 29.34 8.11 -4.40
CA ASN A 54 27.96 7.67 -4.54
C ASN A 54 27.42 6.98 -3.28
N THR A 55 28.31 6.45 -2.43
CA THR A 55 27.94 5.81 -1.15
C THR A 55 28.05 6.75 0.05
N ARG A 56 28.67 7.94 -0.08
CA ARG A 56 28.91 8.88 1.04
C ARG A 56 27.78 9.88 1.30
N GLY A 57 26.78 9.95 0.44
CA GLY A 57 25.69 10.92 0.55
C GLY A 57 24.39 10.28 1.03
N GLU A 58 24.26 9.97 2.32
CA GLU A 58 22.92 9.86 2.91
C GLU A 58 22.32 11.27 2.96
N GLN A 59 21.63 11.66 1.89
CA GLN A 59 20.82 12.85 1.91
C GLN A 59 19.69 12.65 2.92
N LEU A 60 19.47 13.65 3.80
CA LEU A 60 18.36 13.59 4.74
C LEU A 60 17.05 13.41 3.97
N GLU A 61 16.34 12.33 4.24
CA GLU A 61 15.02 12.11 3.68
C GLU A 61 14.04 13.16 4.23
N LEU A 62 12.99 13.49 3.47
CA LEU A 62 12.02 14.51 3.86
C LEU A 62 11.40 14.24 5.24
N HIS A 63 11.17 12.97 5.58
CA HIS A 63 10.64 12.59 6.89
C HIS A 63 11.63 12.88 8.03
N GLN A 64 12.94 12.79 7.79
CA GLN A 64 13.96 13.12 8.79
C GLN A 64 13.99 14.63 9.08
N ILE A 65 13.72 15.46 8.06
CA ILE A 65 13.52 16.92 8.26
C ILE A 65 12.31 17.17 9.16
N VAL A 66 11.20 16.46 8.94
CA VAL A 66 10.00 16.55 9.80
C VAL A 66 10.32 16.15 11.24
N LYS A 67 11.06 15.04 11.45
CA LYS A 67 11.55 14.63 12.78
C LYS A 67 12.30 15.78 13.45
N ALA A 68 13.27 16.39 12.76
CA ALA A 68 14.07 17.49 13.30
C ALA A 68 13.20 18.71 13.65
N LYS A 69 12.22 19.06 12.81
CA LYS A 69 11.30 20.18 13.07
C LYS A 69 10.41 19.92 14.27
N LEU A 70 9.81 18.73 14.39
CA LEU A 70 9.04 18.31 15.56
C LEU A 70 9.87 18.37 16.85
N LEU A 71 11.09 17.82 16.82
CA LEU A 71 12.00 17.87 17.96
C LEU A 71 12.38 19.30 18.36
N SER A 72 12.52 20.21 17.38
CA SER A 72 12.83 21.62 17.65
C SER A 72 11.67 22.37 18.32
N ALA A 73 10.42 21.95 18.10
CA ALA A 73 9.23 22.54 18.72
C ALA A 73 9.03 22.10 20.19
N LEU A 74 9.73 21.06 20.64
CA LEU A 74 9.67 20.54 22.01
C LEU A 74 10.73 21.22 22.90
N LYS A 75 10.34 21.58 24.12
CA LYS A 75 11.20 22.34 25.05
C LYS A 75 12.13 21.45 25.87
N SER A 76 11.59 20.42 26.52
CA SER A 76 12.35 19.58 27.45
C SER A 76 13.14 18.48 26.74
N LYS A 77 14.23 18.04 27.37
CA LYS A 77 15.02 16.90 26.87
C LYS A 77 14.22 15.60 26.90
N GLU A 78 13.39 15.41 27.93
CA GLU A 78 12.49 14.26 28.06
C GLU A 78 11.47 14.19 26.92
N ASP A 79 10.80 15.30 26.60
CA ASP A 79 9.82 15.34 25.52
C ASP A 79 10.48 14.96 24.19
N LYS A 80 11.71 15.47 23.93
CA LYS A 80 12.50 15.11 22.74
C LYS A 80 12.88 13.63 22.71
N ASN A 81 13.23 13.04 23.85
CA ASN A 81 13.57 11.62 23.94
C ASN A 81 12.34 10.74 23.65
N ILE A 82 11.18 11.05 24.24
CA ILE A 82 9.92 10.34 23.97
C ILE A 82 9.51 10.50 22.50
N ALA A 83 9.61 11.71 21.95
CA ALA A 83 9.34 11.98 20.55
C ALA A 83 10.23 11.15 19.61
N SER A 84 11.54 11.07 19.89
CA SER A 84 12.47 10.26 19.10
C SER A 84 12.13 8.77 19.17
N MET A 85 11.81 8.27 20.37
CA MET A 85 11.40 6.89 20.58
C MET A 85 10.13 6.56 19.77
N ILE A 86 9.07 7.36 19.88
CA ILE A 86 7.83 7.17 19.09
C ILE A 86 8.16 7.13 17.60
N TRP A 87 8.93 8.11 17.13
CA TRP A 87 9.28 8.22 15.73
C TRP A 87 10.03 6.98 15.22
N GLU A 88 11.07 6.56 15.94
CA GLU A 88 11.87 5.38 15.60
C GLU A 88 11.03 4.10 15.62
N LYS A 89 10.22 3.89 16.67
CA LYS A 89 9.41 2.68 16.79
C LYS A 89 8.29 2.63 15.74
N CYS A 90 7.73 3.77 15.35
CA CYS A 90 6.72 3.84 14.28
C CYS A 90 7.32 3.78 12.86
N SER A 91 8.63 4.05 12.71
CA SER A 91 9.29 4.11 11.39
C SER A 91 9.49 2.75 10.74
N ASP A 92 9.61 1.69 11.55
CA ASP A 92 9.61 0.32 11.05
C ASP A 92 8.18 -0.12 10.70
N MET A 93 7.85 -0.13 9.42
CA MET A 93 6.54 -0.50 8.90
C MET A 93 6.36 -2.01 8.71
N ASN A 94 7.43 -2.80 8.81
CA ASN A 94 7.42 -4.24 8.48
C ASN A 94 7.25 -5.15 9.70
N SER A 95 7.07 -4.56 10.88
CA SER A 95 6.70 -5.26 12.10
C SER A 95 5.45 -4.65 12.72
N TYR A 96 4.88 -5.33 13.72
CA TYR A 96 3.84 -4.74 14.56
C TYR A 96 4.49 -3.80 15.58
N VAL A 97 4.03 -2.55 15.67
CA VAL A 97 4.70 -1.49 16.43
C VAL A 97 4.93 -1.84 17.89
N GLN A 98 4.08 -2.68 18.48
CA GLN A 98 4.24 -3.16 19.84
C GLN A 98 5.56 -3.93 20.03
N MET A 99 5.98 -4.72 19.04
CA MET A 99 7.24 -5.48 19.07
C MET A 99 8.48 -4.61 18.93
N ASN A 100 8.33 -3.37 18.48
CA ASN A 100 9.44 -2.44 18.35
C ASN A 100 9.84 -1.82 19.69
N PHE A 101 8.98 -1.88 20.71
CA PHE A 101 9.28 -1.38 22.05
C PHE A 101 9.99 -2.43 22.92
N SER A 102 10.83 -1.97 23.85
CA SER A 102 11.38 -2.86 24.89
C SER A 102 10.25 -3.46 25.73
N VAL A 103 10.50 -4.63 26.34
CA VAL A 103 9.50 -5.33 27.15
C VAL A 103 8.89 -4.42 28.23
N ASP A 104 9.73 -3.66 28.93
CA ASP A 104 9.31 -2.78 30.02
C ASP A 104 8.41 -1.64 29.51
N VAL A 105 8.82 -0.95 28.44
CA VAL A 105 8.03 0.14 27.85
C VAL A 105 6.75 -0.40 27.24
N ARG A 106 6.81 -1.54 26.54
CA ARG A 106 5.64 -2.21 25.94
C ARG A 106 4.60 -2.54 27.00
N ASN A 107 5.01 -3.16 28.10
CA ASN A 107 4.11 -3.49 29.22
C ASN A 107 3.53 -2.25 29.93
N ALA A 108 4.23 -1.11 29.85
CA ALA A 108 3.76 0.13 30.47
C ALA A 108 2.74 0.90 29.59
N ILE A 109 2.88 0.87 28.26
CA ILE A 109 2.10 1.71 27.34
C ILE A 109 0.96 0.99 26.63
N PHE A 110 1.00 -0.35 26.54
CA PHE A 110 -0.08 -1.16 25.95
C PHE A 110 -0.94 -1.84 27.01
N THR A 111 -2.06 -2.41 26.58
CA THR A 111 -2.91 -3.29 27.39
C THR A 111 -2.16 -4.56 27.81
N GLU A 112 -2.72 -5.32 28.75
CA GLU A 112 -2.15 -6.61 29.17
C GLU A 112 -1.96 -7.58 28.00
N ASN A 113 -2.84 -7.52 27.00
CA ASN A 113 -2.79 -8.36 25.80
C ASN A 113 -1.91 -7.80 24.68
N TRP A 114 -1.27 -6.64 24.87
CA TRP A 114 -0.49 -5.90 23.87
C TRP A 114 -1.27 -5.52 22.61
N ASP A 115 -2.58 -5.67 22.58
CA ASP A 115 -3.36 -5.36 21.37
C ASP A 115 -3.51 -3.85 21.21
N GLU A 116 -3.90 -3.14 22.27
CA GLU A 116 -4.22 -1.71 22.21
C GLU A 116 -3.32 -0.86 23.12
N LEU A 117 -3.35 0.46 22.93
CA LEU A 117 -2.79 1.39 23.91
C LEU A 117 -3.55 1.28 25.23
N SER A 118 -2.82 1.37 26.34
CA SER A 118 -3.39 1.39 27.68
C SER A 118 -4.41 2.52 27.81
N THR A 119 -5.51 2.28 28.52
CA THR A 119 -6.56 3.29 28.79
C THR A 119 -6.03 4.50 29.56
N GLN A 120 -4.88 4.35 30.22
CA GLN A 120 -4.20 5.43 30.94
C GLN A 120 -3.35 6.32 30.02
N VAL A 121 -3.12 5.91 28.77
CA VAL A 121 -2.34 6.60 27.75
C VAL A 121 -3.29 7.35 26.82
N ILE A 122 -3.74 8.53 27.26
CA ILE A 122 -4.75 9.35 26.58
C ILE A 122 -4.16 10.47 25.73
N ASN A 123 -2.90 10.83 25.95
CA ASN A 123 -2.18 11.90 25.26
C ASN A 123 -0.67 11.73 25.41
N PHE A 124 0.11 12.66 24.82
CA PHE A 124 1.57 12.62 24.86
C PHE A 124 2.14 12.63 26.29
N ASP A 125 1.62 13.47 27.18
CA ASP A 125 2.17 13.61 28.54
C ASP A 125 1.88 12.39 29.42
N SER A 126 0.73 11.73 29.25
CA SER A 126 0.43 10.45 29.90
C SER A 126 1.29 9.30 29.35
N LEU A 127 1.51 9.25 28.02
CA LEU A 127 2.46 8.32 27.39
C LEU A 127 3.86 8.50 27.97
N LYS A 128 4.37 9.75 28.05
CA LYS A 128 5.67 10.06 28.64
C LYS A 128 5.78 9.51 30.06
N LYS A 129 4.81 9.80 30.93
CA LYS A 129 4.81 9.31 32.32
C LYS A 129 4.95 7.79 32.39
N LYS A 130 4.23 7.04 31.55
CA LYS A 130 4.29 5.58 31.50
C LYS A 130 5.60 5.06 30.92
N ALA A 131 6.05 5.63 29.81
CA ALA A 131 7.29 5.22 29.15
C ALA A 131 8.53 5.48 30.01
N SER A 132 8.57 6.58 30.78
CA SER A 132 9.68 6.87 31.70
C SER A 132 9.79 5.83 32.81
N ILE A 133 8.66 5.38 33.39
CA ILE A 133 8.65 4.30 34.40
C ILE A 133 9.26 3.01 33.83
N GLY A 134 8.98 2.70 32.55
CA GLY A 134 9.57 1.55 31.86
C GLY A 134 11.03 1.73 31.44
N ASN A 135 11.57 2.96 31.44
CA ASN A 135 12.95 3.25 31.03
C ASN A 135 13.94 3.36 32.21
N ASP A 136 13.46 3.50 33.46
CA ASP A 136 14.33 3.57 34.65
C ASP A 136 15.12 2.26 34.90
N SER A 137 14.83 1.18 34.17
CA SER A 137 15.60 -0.08 34.16
C SER A 137 16.82 -0.06 33.22
N ILE A 138 16.95 0.94 32.34
CA ILE A 138 18.06 1.06 31.38
C ILE A 138 18.91 2.27 31.77
N SER A 139 19.96 2.01 32.55
CA SER A 139 21.04 2.96 32.74
C SER A 139 21.53 3.47 31.37
N ASN A 140 21.79 4.78 31.27
CA ASN A 140 22.37 5.44 30.11
C ASN A 140 23.71 4.78 29.74
N LYS A 141 23.67 3.71 28.95
CA LYS A 141 24.86 3.04 28.45
C LYS A 141 25.48 3.94 27.40
N THR A 142 26.71 4.32 27.65
CA THR A 142 27.52 5.09 26.71
C THR A 142 27.89 4.21 25.51
N LEU A 143 28.29 4.84 24.40
CA LEU A 143 28.84 4.14 23.23
C LEU A 143 30.02 3.22 23.61
N LEU A 144 30.80 3.63 24.63
CA LEU A 144 31.86 2.85 25.25
C LEU A 144 31.35 1.56 25.92
N ASP A 145 30.20 1.62 26.61
CA ASP A 145 29.59 0.46 27.26
C ASP A 145 29.07 -0.58 26.26
N MET A 146 28.61 -0.13 25.09
CA MET A 146 28.16 -1.00 23.99
C MET A 146 29.35 -1.70 23.31
N ILE A 147 30.42 -0.95 23.01
CA ILE A 147 31.63 -1.51 22.38
C ILE A 147 32.27 -2.58 23.27
N ASN A 148 32.28 -2.37 24.60
CA ASN A 148 32.86 -3.32 25.54
C ASN A 148 32.03 -4.61 25.74
N LYS A 149 30.72 -4.59 25.42
CA LYS A 149 29.82 -5.76 25.54
C LYS A 149 29.78 -6.65 24.30
N ASN A 150 30.25 -6.20 23.15
CA ASN A 150 30.23 -6.95 21.89
C ASN A 150 31.14 -8.21 21.86
N LYS A 151 31.63 -8.68 23.01
CA LYS A 151 32.27 -10.00 23.13
C LYS A 151 31.30 -11.13 23.52
N LEU A 152 30.05 -10.84 23.87
CA LEU A 152 29.08 -11.85 24.30
C LEU A 152 27.65 -11.48 23.84
N GLY A 153 27.16 -12.04 22.72
CA GLY A 153 25.73 -11.94 22.39
C GLY A 153 25.31 -12.28 20.95
N ASP A 154 25.49 -13.51 20.49
CA ASP A 154 25.06 -13.97 19.14
C ASP A 154 23.68 -14.67 19.10
N ILE A 155 22.87 -14.63 20.16
CA ILE A 155 21.64 -15.47 20.24
C ILE A 155 20.32 -14.68 20.09
N ASN A 156 20.30 -13.35 20.31
CA ASN A 156 19.03 -12.59 20.28
C ASN A 156 18.68 -11.96 18.91
N ASN A 157 19.65 -11.70 18.04
CA ASN A 157 19.38 -11.02 16.75
C ASN A 157 18.56 -11.89 15.78
N ALA A 158 18.75 -13.21 15.79
CA ALA A 158 18.08 -14.12 14.86
C ALA A 158 16.54 -14.08 14.93
N LYS A 159 15.95 -13.80 16.11
CA LYS A 159 14.48 -13.73 16.27
C LYS A 159 13.89 -12.38 15.92
N GLU A 160 14.64 -11.29 16.10
CA GLU A 160 14.20 -9.95 15.66
C GLU A 160 14.23 -9.84 14.13
N ASP A 161 15.15 -10.53 13.47
CA ASP A 161 15.24 -10.58 12.01
C ASP A 161 14.10 -11.44 11.39
N GLU A 162 13.71 -12.55 12.03
CA GLU A 162 12.56 -13.37 11.59
C GLU A 162 11.21 -12.60 11.57
N GLU A 163 10.96 -11.72 12.55
CA GLU A 163 9.73 -10.91 12.54
C GLU A 163 9.74 -9.84 11.44
N LYS A 164 10.89 -9.24 11.14
CA LYS A 164 11.05 -8.23 10.08
C LYS A 164 10.89 -8.82 8.69
N GLU A 165 11.20 -10.10 8.52
CA GLU A 165 11.00 -10.82 7.26
C GLU A 165 9.56 -11.32 7.08
N ARG A 166 8.79 -11.45 8.16
CA ARG A 166 7.44 -12.03 8.11
C ARG A 166 6.41 -11.09 7.47
N PHE A 167 6.48 -9.79 7.71
CA PHE A 167 5.46 -8.85 7.25
C PHE A 167 6.04 -7.73 6.40
N GLU A 168 5.24 -7.29 5.43
CA GLU A 168 5.54 -6.09 4.65
C GLU A 168 4.31 -5.18 4.63
N SER A 169 4.53 -3.92 4.98
CA SER A 169 3.49 -2.89 4.92
C SER A 169 3.13 -2.53 3.48
N ILE A 170 1.86 -2.23 3.26
CA ILE A 170 1.37 -1.76 1.97
C ILE A 170 1.81 -0.34 1.59
N ILE A 171 2.29 0.43 2.56
CA ILE A 171 2.82 1.80 2.41
C ILE A 171 4.11 2.00 3.22
N SER A 172 4.99 2.88 2.75
CA SER A 172 6.19 3.29 3.47
C SER A 172 5.88 4.25 4.63
N PHE A 173 6.84 4.43 5.54
CA PHE A 173 6.69 5.34 6.68
C PHE A 173 6.41 6.80 6.29
N PRO A 174 7.09 7.42 5.30
CA PRO A 174 6.72 8.75 4.84
C PRO A 174 5.26 8.84 4.37
N ASN A 175 4.77 7.86 3.62
CA ASN A 175 3.39 7.84 3.18
C ASN A 175 2.43 7.67 4.36
N PHE A 176 2.78 6.85 5.35
CA PHE A 176 2.02 6.72 6.58
C PHE A 176 1.89 8.05 7.35
N LEU A 177 2.96 8.87 7.42
CA LEU A 177 2.89 10.20 8.04
C LEU A 177 1.84 11.12 7.37
N LEU A 178 1.73 11.04 6.03
CA LEU A 178 0.71 11.76 5.29
C LEU A 178 -0.70 11.21 5.55
N GLN A 179 -0.86 9.89 5.63
CA GLN A 179 -2.13 9.25 5.97
C GLN A 179 -2.62 9.68 7.36
N VAL A 180 -1.73 9.70 8.36
CA VAL A 180 -2.03 10.23 9.71
C VAL A 180 -2.43 11.70 9.64
N ASN A 181 -1.72 12.51 8.86
CA ASN A 181 -2.02 13.93 8.71
C ASN A 181 -3.42 14.18 8.10
N VAL A 182 -3.79 13.44 7.05
CA VAL A 182 -5.14 13.53 6.44
C VAL A 182 -6.20 13.10 7.44
N ALA A 183 -5.98 11.99 8.15
CA ALA A 183 -6.93 11.47 9.13
C ALA A 183 -7.20 12.45 10.29
N LEU A 184 -6.19 13.20 10.73
CA LEU A 184 -6.34 14.21 11.79
C LEU A 184 -7.04 15.48 11.32
N LYS A 185 -6.76 15.94 10.09
CA LYS A 185 -7.38 17.16 9.56
C LYS A 185 -8.83 16.98 9.16
N LYS A 186 -9.30 15.74 8.96
CA LYS A 186 -10.59 15.43 8.31
C LYS A 186 -10.75 16.19 6.99
N SER A 187 -9.64 16.39 6.27
CA SER A 187 -9.64 17.10 4.99
C SER A 187 -10.34 16.25 3.93
N MET A 188 -11.01 16.91 2.97
CA MET A 188 -11.57 16.23 1.80
C MET A 188 -10.47 15.49 1.01
N GLU A 189 -10.90 14.54 0.17
CA GLU A 189 -10.06 13.77 -0.76
C GLU A 189 -9.37 14.67 -1.79
N GLU A 190 -8.26 15.29 -1.38
CA GLU A 190 -7.39 15.99 -2.29
C GLU A 190 -6.09 15.22 -2.41
N ASP A 191 -5.80 14.68 -3.60
CA ASP A 191 -4.53 14.00 -3.93
C ASP A 191 -3.31 14.81 -3.49
N ALA A 192 -3.42 16.14 -3.48
CA ALA A 192 -2.37 17.06 -3.01
C ALA A 192 -1.95 16.81 -1.55
N ASN A 193 -2.83 16.28 -0.70
CA ASN A 193 -2.59 16.01 0.71
C ASN A 193 -1.76 14.74 0.95
N LEU A 194 -1.85 13.75 0.05
CA LEU A 194 -1.04 12.52 0.07
C LEU A 194 0.15 12.57 -0.89
N ASN A 195 0.35 13.69 -1.59
CA ASN A 195 1.45 13.88 -2.53
C ASN A 195 2.75 14.24 -1.79
N ASP A 196 3.80 13.46 -2.04
CA ASP A 196 5.15 13.62 -1.49
C ASP A 196 5.82 14.96 -1.89
N ASN A 197 5.47 15.53 -3.04
CA ASN A 197 5.95 16.85 -3.45
C ASN A 197 5.51 17.96 -2.47
N ASN A 198 4.39 17.77 -1.78
CA ASN A 198 3.87 18.68 -0.77
C ASN A 198 4.17 18.21 0.67
N PHE A 199 5.03 17.20 0.86
CA PHE A 199 5.22 16.52 2.14
C PHE A 199 5.45 17.48 3.33
N LEU A 200 6.45 18.36 3.20
CA LEU A 200 6.75 19.35 4.25
C LEU A 200 5.61 20.37 4.41
N LYS A 201 5.01 20.81 3.30
CA LYS A 201 3.90 21.77 3.30
C LYS A 201 2.72 21.23 4.10
N ASN A 202 2.34 19.98 3.83
CA ASN A 202 1.18 19.33 4.44
C ASN A 202 1.33 19.16 5.95
N LEU A 203 2.57 18.95 6.42
CA LEU A 203 2.90 18.70 7.83
C LEU A 203 3.31 19.96 8.61
N THR A 204 3.44 21.13 7.99
CA THR A 204 3.93 22.37 8.65
C THR A 204 3.24 22.72 9.97
N TRP A 205 1.93 22.50 10.05
CA TRP A 205 1.16 22.77 11.26
C TRP A 205 1.61 21.93 12.47
N THR A 206 2.15 20.72 12.23
CA THR A 206 2.49 19.76 13.29
C THR A 206 3.60 20.26 14.20
N TRP A 207 4.48 21.16 13.74
CA TRP A 207 5.55 21.75 14.57
C TRP A 207 5.39 23.27 14.76
N SER A 208 4.19 23.81 14.52
CA SER A 208 3.91 25.25 14.71
C SER A 208 4.00 25.68 16.18
N ASN A 209 3.72 24.78 17.12
CA ASN A 209 3.89 24.97 18.56
C ASN A 209 4.08 23.61 19.25
N THR A 210 4.44 23.65 20.54
CA THR A 210 4.69 22.45 21.36
C THR A 210 3.47 21.53 21.46
N GLU A 211 2.26 22.09 21.56
CA GLU A 211 1.02 21.30 21.71
C GLU A 211 0.70 20.51 20.44
N ASN A 212 0.81 21.15 19.28
CA ASN A 212 0.63 20.49 17.99
C ASN A 212 1.65 19.38 17.76
N ALA A 213 2.91 19.59 18.18
CA ALA A 213 3.95 18.57 18.06
C ALA A 213 3.64 17.36 18.94
N LYS A 214 3.27 17.59 20.20
CA LYS A 214 2.85 16.53 21.13
C LYS A 214 1.62 15.78 20.62
N ASN A 215 0.61 16.52 20.15
CA ASN A 215 -0.63 15.96 19.64
C ASN A 215 -0.39 15.07 18.42
N TYR A 216 0.40 15.54 17.45
CA TYR A 216 0.73 14.77 16.26
C TYR A 216 1.56 13.52 16.60
N LEU A 217 2.56 13.61 17.48
CA LEU A 217 3.37 12.46 17.90
C LEU A 217 2.55 11.40 18.65
N PHE A 218 1.64 11.82 19.52
CA PHE A 218 0.72 10.89 20.18
C PHE A 218 -0.18 10.18 19.16
N HIS A 219 -0.77 10.93 18.23
CA HIS A 219 -1.62 10.37 17.19
C HIS A 219 -0.83 9.53 16.18
N LEU A 220 0.46 9.79 15.95
CA LEU A 220 1.31 8.94 15.14
C LEU A 220 1.38 7.52 15.72
N LEU A 221 1.65 7.40 17.03
CA LEU A 221 1.66 6.10 17.72
C LEU A 221 0.27 5.45 17.72
N LYS A 222 -0.77 6.21 18.10
CA LYS A 222 -2.15 5.71 18.13
C LYS A 222 -2.60 5.20 16.77
N CYS A 223 -2.36 5.97 15.72
CA CYS A 223 -2.67 5.57 14.35
C CYS A 223 -1.83 4.37 13.94
N ARG A 224 -0.60 4.23 14.42
CA ARG A 224 0.24 3.10 14.03
C ARG A 224 -0.27 1.79 14.61
N VAL A 225 -0.70 1.80 15.87
CA VAL A 225 -1.37 0.65 16.50
C VAL A 225 -2.64 0.26 15.73
N LEU A 226 -3.47 1.25 15.39
CA LEU A 226 -4.68 1.03 14.61
C LEU A 226 -4.39 0.54 13.18
N PHE A 227 -3.39 1.11 12.51
CA PHE A 227 -2.94 0.68 11.19
C PHE A 227 -2.52 -0.78 11.24
N ASP A 228 -1.72 -1.16 12.24
CA ASP A 228 -1.25 -2.54 12.38
C ASP A 228 -2.38 -3.54 12.62
N GLN A 229 -3.49 -3.12 13.22
CA GLN A 229 -4.66 -3.96 13.48
C GLN A 229 -5.65 -4.00 12.31
N TYR A 230 -5.94 -2.86 11.67
CA TYR A 230 -7.10 -2.71 10.78
C TYR A 230 -6.72 -2.56 9.31
N ILE A 231 -5.45 -2.35 8.98
CA ILE A 231 -4.97 -2.24 7.60
C ILE A 231 -4.21 -3.51 7.22
N ILE A 232 -4.49 -4.03 6.02
CA ILE A 232 -3.84 -5.23 5.50
C ILE A 232 -2.32 -5.09 5.38
N LYS A 233 -1.63 -6.23 5.50
CA LYS A 233 -0.21 -6.39 5.19
C LYS A 233 0.00 -7.55 4.22
N ARG A 234 1.22 -7.66 3.68
CA ARG A 234 1.69 -8.92 3.10
C ARG A 234 2.35 -9.74 4.21
N GLU A 235 2.04 -11.03 4.26
CA GLU A 235 2.63 -11.98 5.19
C GLU A 235 3.34 -13.10 4.43
N PHE A 236 4.58 -13.39 4.83
CA PHE A 236 5.49 -14.37 4.21
C PHE A 236 5.74 -15.53 5.17
N ILE A 237 4.84 -16.52 5.17
CA ILE A 237 4.90 -17.69 6.07
C ILE A 237 4.47 -18.97 5.35
N GLY A 238 5.08 -20.10 5.70
CA GLY A 238 4.75 -21.43 5.15
C GLY A 238 4.89 -21.45 3.62
N ASP A 239 3.87 -21.96 2.94
CA ASP A 239 3.81 -22.02 1.46
C ASP A 239 3.83 -20.64 0.78
N TYR A 240 3.63 -19.56 1.53
CA TYR A 240 3.62 -18.19 1.04
C TYR A 240 4.93 -17.43 1.32
N LYS A 241 6.01 -18.12 1.72
CA LYS A 241 7.27 -17.48 2.08
C LYS A 241 7.88 -16.63 0.95
N ASP A 242 7.74 -17.06 -0.30
CA ASP A 242 8.32 -16.34 -1.46
C ASP A 242 7.35 -15.36 -2.12
N ILE A 243 6.06 -15.70 -2.17
CA ILE A 243 5.05 -14.93 -2.90
C ILE A 243 4.30 -13.94 -2.00
N GLY A 244 4.21 -14.23 -0.70
CA GLY A 244 3.36 -13.55 0.27
C GLY A 244 1.87 -13.82 0.08
N LYS A 245 1.09 -13.61 1.14
CA LYS A 245 -0.38 -13.56 1.11
C LYS A 245 -0.89 -12.26 1.74
N TRP A 246 -2.09 -11.84 1.36
CA TRP A 246 -2.75 -10.75 2.08
C TRP A 246 -3.15 -11.22 3.47
N SER A 247 -2.80 -10.46 4.50
CA SER A 247 -3.15 -10.74 5.88
C SER A 247 -3.85 -9.53 6.51
N LEU A 248 -4.83 -9.82 7.36
CA LEU A 248 -5.49 -8.85 8.22
C LEU A 248 -5.52 -9.45 9.62
N GLN A 249 -4.54 -9.05 10.42
CA GLN A 249 -4.25 -9.62 11.72
C GLN A 249 -3.98 -8.51 12.73
N ARG A 250 -4.16 -8.85 14.01
CA ARG A 250 -3.71 -8.05 15.15
C ARG A 250 -2.74 -8.86 16.00
N LEU A 251 -1.85 -8.15 16.68
CA LEU A 251 -1.00 -8.73 17.68
C LEU A 251 -1.80 -9.01 18.96
N LYS A 252 -1.53 -10.16 19.58
CA LYS A 252 -2.07 -10.57 20.87
C LYS A 252 -0.98 -11.26 21.67
N LYS A 253 -0.88 -10.95 22.96
CA LYS A 253 -0.01 -11.66 23.89
C LYS A 253 -0.61 -13.03 24.24
N TYR A 254 0.23 -14.05 24.25
CA TYR A 254 -0.07 -15.33 24.87
C TYR A 254 1.12 -15.78 25.74
N LYS A 255 0.91 -16.79 26.58
CA LYS A 255 1.97 -17.41 27.34
C LYS A 255 2.34 -18.75 26.72
N ASP A 256 3.62 -18.96 26.48
CA ASP A 256 4.11 -20.26 26.05
C ASP A 256 4.11 -21.29 27.20
N ASN A 257 4.46 -22.53 26.89
CA ASN A 257 4.52 -23.63 27.88
C ASN A 257 5.49 -23.34 29.03
N ASN A 258 6.45 -22.44 28.84
CA ASN A 258 7.43 -22.02 29.84
C ASN A 258 6.99 -20.74 30.58
N ASN A 259 5.72 -20.33 30.42
CA ASN A 259 5.12 -19.15 31.04
C ASN A 259 5.79 -17.82 30.63
N TYR A 260 6.50 -17.79 29.49
CA TYR A 260 7.02 -16.57 28.91
C TYR A 260 5.99 -15.90 28.02
N ASP A 261 5.92 -14.57 28.11
CA ASP A 261 5.07 -13.78 27.23
C ASP A 261 5.60 -13.82 25.78
N LYS A 262 4.73 -14.19 24.85
CA LYS A 262 4.99 -14.29 23.41
C LYS A 262 3.93 -13.56 22.61
N ALA A 263 4.30 -13.13 21.41
CA ALA A 263 3.38 -12.51 20.47
C ALA A 263 2.74 -13.58 19.57
N GLU A 264 1.42 -13.52 19.46
CA GLU A 264 0.60 -14.27 18.52
C GLU A 264 -0.08 -13.28 17.55
N TYR A 265 -0.24 -13.70 16.30
CA TYR A 265 -0.88 -12.91 15.25
C TYR A 265 -2.19 -13.58 14.86
N VAL A 266 -3.29 -13.02 15.36
CA VAL A 266 -4.65 -13.56 15.16
C VAL A 266 -5.42 -12.66 14.21
N GLY A 267 -6.45 -13.20 13.55
CA GLY A 267 -7.35 -12.37 12.74
C GLY A 267 -7.87 -11.18 13.55
N THR A 268 -7.87 -9.99 12.95
CA THR A 268 -8.30 -8.74 13.62
C THR A 268 -9.65 -8.92 14.31
N PHE A 269 -10.54 -9.69 13.67
CA PHE A 269 -11.87 -10.01 14.19
C PHE A 269 -12.07 -11.51 14.31
N ASN A 270 -11.26 -12.17 15.13
CA ASN A 270 -11.22 -13.62 15.29
C ASN A 270 -12.59 -14.29 15.58
N SER A 271 -13.55 -13.59 16.19
CA SER A 271 -14.90 -14.12 16.43
C SER A 271 -15.83 -14.08 15.22
N LYS A 272 -15.41 -13.44 14.12
CA LYS A 272 -16.18 -13.25 12.88
C LYS A 272 -15.27 -13.44 11.66
N GLU A 273 -14.83 -14.68 11.46
CA GLU A 273 -13.88 -15.04 10.40
C GLU A 273 -14.33 -14.56 9.01
N GLU A 274 -15.60 -14.80 8.65
CA GLU A 274 -16.15 -14.40 7.34
C GLU A 274 -16.07 -12.88 7.11
N LEU A 275 -16.38 -12.07 8.13
CA LEU A 275 -16.23 -10.62 8.00
C LEU A 275 -14.75 -10.21 7.93
N ASN A 276 -13.86 -10.91 8.63
CA ASN A 276 -12.42 -10.67 8.53
C ASN A 276 -11.91 -10.99 7.11
N LYS A 277 -12.40 -12.07 6.49
CA LYS A 277 -12.12 -12.44 5.09
C LYS A 277 -12.64 -11.35 4.15
N GLN A 278 -13.89 -10.94 4.31
CA GLN A 278 -14.52 -9.89 3.51
C GLN A 278 -13.72 -8.58 3.57
N PHE A 279 -13.38 -8.08 4.78
CA PHE A 279 -12.66 -6.83 4.95
C PHE A 279 -11.23 -6.90 4.41
N ARG A 280 -10.52 -8.01 4.63
CA ARG A 280 -9.20 -8.27 4.05
C ARG A 280 -9.25 -8.22 2.52
N THR A 281 -10.22 -8.91 1.92
CA THR A 281 -10.35 -8.99 0.47
C THR A 281 -10.76 -7.65 -0.14
N LEU A 282 -11.66 -6.89 0.50
CA LEU A 282 -12.03 -5.52 0.10
C LEU A 282 -10.83 -4.56 0.12
N GLN A 283 -10.02 -4.60 1.19
CA GLN A 283 -8.80 -3.78 1.23
C GLN A 283 -7.79 -4.20 0.17
N SER A 284 -7.67 -5.50 -0.12
CA SER A 284 -6.77 -5.97 -1.18
C SER A 284 -7.24 -5.52 -2.57
N CYS A 285 -8.56 -5.50 -2.82
CA CYS A 285 -9.19 -4.91 -4.00
C CYS A 285 -8.74 -3.44 -4.17
N LEU A 286 -8.88 -2.63 -3.11
CA LEU A 286 -8.48 -1.23 -3.12
C LEU A 286 -6.97 -1.05 -3.31
N ARG A 287 -6.15 -1.88 -2.66
CA ARG A 287 -4.68 -1.83 -2.75
C ARG A 287 -4.16 -2.15 -4.15
N ILE A 288 -4.76 -3.11 -4.86
CA ILE A 288 -4.35 -3.42 -6.24
C ILE A 288 -4.85 -2.37 -7.25
N THR A 289 -5.95 -1.69 -6.93
CA THR A 289 -6.54 -0.66 -7.78
C THR A 289 -5.73 0.63 -7.70
N TYR A 290 -5.51 1.11 -6.47
CA TYR A 290 -4.78 2.34 -6.17
C TYR A 290 -3.32 2.03 -5.86
N THR A 291 -2.53 1.79 -6.90
CA THR A 291 -1.12 1.38 -6.75
C THR A 291 -0.19 2.48 -6.26
N SER A 292 -0.55 3.74 -6.44
CA SER A 292 0.23 4.89 -5.97
C SER A 292 -0.23 5.29 -4.56
N PRO A 293 0.67 5.44 -3.57
CA PRO A 293 0.28 5.86 -2.21
C PRO A 293 -0.51 7.17 -2.15
N LYS A 294 -0.28 8.08 -3.10
CA LYS A 294 -1.00 9.37 -3.19
C LYS A 294 -2.50 9.24 -3.49
N THR A 295 -2.93 8.10 -4.02
CA THR A 295 -4.34 7.83 -4.36
C THR A 295 -4.98 6.85 -3.38
N MET A 296 -4.26 6.39 -2.33
CA MET A 296 -4.78 5.46 -1.32
C MET A 296 -5.56 6.20 -0.22
N HIS A 297 -6.53 7.02 -0.61
CA HIS A 297 -7.36 7.80 0.35
C HIS A 297 -8.16 6.90 1.29
N TRP A 298 -8.54 5.70 0.83
CA TRP A 298 -9.24 4.69 1.62
C TRP A 298 -8.55 4.36 2.96
N ILE A 299 -7.21 4.44 3.04
CA ILE A 299 -6.48 4.24 4.30
C ILE A 299 -6.82 5.36 5.27
N SER A 300 -6.72 6.63 4.85
CA SER A 300 -7.04 7.79 5.68
C SER A 300 -8.52 7.83 6.10
N ILE A 301 -9.43 7.34 5.26
CA ILE A 301 -10.86 7.21 5.56
C ILE A 301 -11.08 6.23 6.71
N VAL A 302 -10.52 5.02 6.60
CA VAL A 302 -10.56 4.01 7.67
C VAL A 302 -9.93 4.55 8.95
N MET A 303 -8.77 5.21 8.84
CA MET A 303 -8.08 5.78 9.99
C MET A 303 -8.89 6.89 10.67
N SER A 304 -9.53 7.78 9.90
CA SER A 304 -10.39 8.84 10.43
C SER A 304 -11.57 8.25 11.20
N GLU A 305 -12.17 7.17 10.69
CA GLU A 305 -13.27 6.48 11.35
C GLU A 305 -12.82 5.83 12.67
N LEU A 306 -11.67 5.17 12.67
CA LEU A 306 -11.09 4.52 13.85
C LEU A 306 -10.64 5.50 14.95
N LEU A 307 -10.38 6.76 14.60
CA LEU A 307 -10.00 7.80 15.56
C LEU A 307 -11.19 8.42 16.30
N LYS A 308 -12.43 8.18 15.86
CA LYS A 308 -13.63 8.63 16.57
C LYS A 308 -13.72 8.01 17.97
N GLU A 309 -14.36 8.71 18.90
CA GLU A 309 -14.47 8.27 20.30
C GLU A 309 -15.16 6.92 20.46
N GLN A 310 -16.13 6.63 19.59
CA GLN A 310 -16.78 5.34 19.50
C GLN A 310 -16.04 4.49 18.47
N LYS A 311 -15.37 3.42 18.94
CA LYS A 311 -14.73 2.47 18.03
C LYS A 311 -15.79 1.82 17.14
N PRO A 312 -15.67 1.93 15.81
CA PRO A 312 -16.61 1.28 14.90
C PRO A 312 -16.47 -0.24 15.02
N ILE A 313 -17.60 -0.93 14.95
CA ILE A 313 -17.60 -2.38 14.72
C ILE A 313 -17.22 -2.67 13.25
N LEU A 314 -16.66 -3.85 12.98
CA LEU A 314 -16.17 -4.23 11.65
C LEU A 314 -17.15 -3.98 10.50
N ILE A 315 -18.42 -4.29 10.70
CA ILE A 315 -19.45 -4.10 9.66
C ILE A 315 -19.53 -2.64 9.21
N ASN A 316 -19.30 -1.68 10.11
CA ASN A 316 -19.28 -0.27 9.76
C ASN A 316 -18.07 0.08 8.89
N LEU A 317 -16.91 -0.53 9.13
CA LEU A 317 -15.71 -0.31 8.33
C LEU A 317 -15.81 -0.94 6.94
N ILE A 318 -16.45 -2.12 6.84
CA ILE A 318 -16.77 -2.76 5.56
C ILE A 318 -17.71 -1.84 4.77
N ASN A 319 -18.84 -1.43 5.37
CA ASN A 319 -19.81 -0.56 4.71
C ASN A 319 -19.17 0.78 4.29
N LEU A 320 -18.28 1.34 5.12
CA LEU A 320 -17.53 2.55 4.79
C LEU A 320 -16.70 2.38 3.51
N LEU A 321 -15.96 1.27 3.38
CA LEU A 321 -15.14 1.02 2.19
C LEU A 321 -15.96 0.57 0.98
N GLU A 322 -17.08 -0.13 1.18
CA GLU A 322 -18.01 -0.47 0.09
C GLU A 322 -18.67 0.80 -0.47
N ASN A 323 -19.12 1.71 0.40
CA ASN A 323 -19.64 3.02 -0.03
C ASN A 323 -18.58 3.82 -0.80
N TYR A 324 -17.34 3.83 -0.32
CA TYR A 324 -16.23 4.45 -1.06
C TYR A 324 -16.04 3.83 -2.45
N CYS A 325 -16.16 2.50 -2.58
CA CYS A 325 -16.10 1.86 -3.89
C CYS A 325 -17.29 2.26 -4.75
N ASN A 326 -18.51 2.28 -4.21
CA ASN A 326 -19.73 2.67 -4.93
C ASN A 326 -19.65 4.10 -5.47
N GLU A 327 -19.17 5.05 -4.67
CA GLU A 327 -18.92 6.42 -5.12
C GLU A 327 -17.98 6.44 -6.33
N LYS A 328 -16.87 5.68 -6.28
CA LYS A 328 -15.92 5.58 -7.41
C LYS A 328 -16.51 4.89 -8.63
N ILE A 329 -17.40 3.90 -8.44
CA ILE A 329 -18.14 3.28 -9.55
C ILE A 329 -19.08 4.30 -10.21
N VAL A 330 -19.81 5.09 -9.42
CA VAL A 330 -20.71 6.13 -9.95
C VAL A 330 -19.92 7.22 -10.68
N GLU A 331 -18.81 7.70 -10.09
CA GLU A 331 -17.92 8.72 -10.68
C GLU A 331 -17.33 8.27 -12.03
N SER A 332 -17.07 6.97 -12.19
CA SER A 332 -16.46 6.42 -13.42
C SER A 332 -17.39 6.43 -14.65
N ASP A 333 -18.69 6.70 -14.46
CA ASP A 333 -19.72 6.65 -15.51
C ASP A 333 -19.65 5.37 -16.38
N TYR A 334 -19.40 4.23 -15.73
CA TYR A 334 -19.03 2.97 -16.38
C TYR A 334 -20.01 2.51 -17.48
N LYS A 335 -21.30 2.86 -17.39
CA LYS A 335 -22.32 2.48 -18.37
C LYS A 335 -22.10 3.10 -19.74
N ASN A 336 -21.42 4.25 -19.80
CA ASN A 336 -21.12 4.97 -21.02
C ASN A 336 -19.67 4.77 -21.50
N MET A 337 -18.89 3.97 -20.77
CA MET A 337 -17.50 3.68 -21.12
C MET A 337 -17.38 2.49 -22.08
N SER A 338 -16.24 2.41 -22.75
CA SER A 338 -15.92 1.35 -23.71
C SER A 338 -14.41 1.12 -23.77
N GLY A 339 -13.99 -0.13 -23.97
CA GLY A 339 -12.60 -0.50 -24.19
C GLY A 339 -11.70 -0.11 -23.03
N PHE A 340 -10.60 0.58 -23.34
CA PHE A 340 -9.63 1.02 -22.33
C PHE A 340 -10.07 2.25 -21.52
N ALA A 341 -11.25 2.81 -21.78
CA ALA A 341 -11.81 3.90 -20.97
C ALA A 341 -12.39 3.42 -19.64
N PHE A 342 -12.66 2.12 -19.49
CA PHE A 342 -13.10 1.56 -18.21
C PHE A 342 -12.02 1.75 -17.13
N GLU A 343 -12.41 2.36 -16.01
CA GLU A 343 -11.53 2.47 -14.85
C GLU A 343 -11.29 1.11 -14.18
N ARG A 344 -10.10 0.95 -13.59
CA ARG A 344 -9.69 -0.32 -12.97
C ARG A 344 -10.60 -0.71 -11.80
N ILE A 345 -11.14 0.27 -11.06
CA ILE A 345 -12.03 0.05 -9.92
C ILE A 345 -13.27 -0.76 -10.30
N ILE A 346 -13.77 -0.61 -11.53
CA ILE A 346 -14.94 -1.31 -12.05
C ILE A 346 -14.68 -2.82 -12.07
N PHE A 347 -13.50 -3.24 -12.55
CA PHE A 347 -13.13 -4.64 -12.62
C PHE A 347 -12.81 -5.23 -11.25
N SER A 348 -12.01 -4.52 -10.45
CA SER A 348 -11.57 -5.03 -9.15
C SER A 348 -12.71 -5.08 -8.14
N TYR A 349 -13.58 -4.08 -8.10
CA TYR A 349 -14.74 -4.09 -7.22
C TYR A 349 -15.77 -5.13 -7.65
N LEU A 350 -15.98 -5.33 -8.95
CA LEU A 350 -16.81 -6.43 -9.44
C LEU A 350 -16.25 -7.79 -8.99
N ASP A 351 -14.95 -8.06 -9.15
CA ASP A 351 -14.34 -9.30 -8.64
C ASP A 351 -14.51 -9.43 -7.11
N TYR A 352 -14.51 -8.32 -6.36
CA TYR A 352 -14.81 -8.34 -4.93
C TYR A 352 -16.28 -8.72 -4.65
N LEU A 353 -17.25 -8.16 -5.38
CA LEU A 353 -18.67 -8.50 -5.23
C LEU A 353 -18.93 -9.97 -5.57
N LEU A 354 -18.33 -10.45 -6.67
CA LEU A 354 -18.37 -11.87 -7.05
C LEU A 354 -17.77 -12.78 -5.97
N TYR A 355 -16.69 -12.33 -5.33
CA TYR A 355 -16.07 -13.04 -4.21
C TYR A 355 -16.97 -13.05 -2.96
N ARG A 356 -17.59 -11.92 -2.62
CA ARG A 356 -18.40 -11.74 -1.42
C ARG A 356 -19.71 -12.51 -1.51
N ASP A 357 -20.40 -12.40 -2.64
CA ASP A 357 -21.78 -12.89 -2.80
C ASP A 357 -21.83 -14.25 -3.52
N GLY A 358 -20.74 -14.64 -4.18
CA GLY A 358 -20.72 -15.76 -5.10
C GLY A 358 -21.39 -15.42 -6.43
N TYR A 359 -21.45 -16.41 -7.31
CA TYR A 359 -22.12 -16.27 -8.61
C TYR A 359 -22.71 -17.61 -9.05
N THR A 360 -24.00 -17.57 -9.39
CA THR A 360 -24.78 -18.71 -9.84
C THR A 360 -25.43 -18.35 -11.17
N TYR A 361 -25.28 -19.23 -12.17
CA TYR A 361 -25.93 -19.08 -13.46
C TYR A 361 -26.55 -20.42 -13.88
N ASN A 362 -27.78 -20.40 -14.39
CA ASN A 362 -28.57 -21.60 -14.72
C ASN A 362 -28.59 -22.68 -13.61
N LYS A 363 -28.76 -22.26 -12.35
CA LYS A 363 -28.77 -23.11 -11.14
C LYS A 363 -27.42 -23.78 -10.80
N ASN A 364 -26.36 -23.52 -11.56
CA ASN A 364 -25.01 -23.97 -11.26
C ASN A 364 -24.24 -22.85 -10.53
N GLN A 365 -23.65 -23.18 -9.38
CA GLN A 365 -22.81 -22.26 -8.64
C GLN A 365 -21.38 -22.32 -9.21
N TYR A 366 -20.96 -21.24 -9.88
CA TYR A 366 -19.62 -21.14 -10.46
C TYR A 366 -18.62 -20.51 -9.50
N ILE A 367 -19.10 -19.63 -8.62
CA ILE A 367 -18.29 -19.02 -7.56
C ILE A 367 -19.03 -19.20 -6.25
N SER A 368 -18.39 -19.88 -5.29
CA SER A 368 -18.86 -19.87 -3.91
C SER A 368 -18.34 -18.61 -3.20
N PRO A 369 -19.15 -18.01 -2.31
CA PRO A 369 -18.72 -16.84 -1.55
C PRO A 369 -17.55 -17.17 -0.62
N LEU A 370 -16.66 -16.19 -0.42
CA LEU A 370 -15.62 -16.15 0.62
C LEU A 370 -14.62 -17.32 0.62
N GLN A 371 -14.33 -17.93 -0.54
CA GLN A 371 -13.36 -19.02 -0.64
C GLN A 371 -11.92 -18.60 -0.27
N ASP A 372 -11.16 -19.48 0.39
CA ASP A 372 -9.77 -19.20 0.80
C ASP A 372 -8.72 -19.45 -0.30
N ASN A 373 -9.11 -20.12 -1.38
CA ASN A 373 -8.22 -20.48 -2.50
C ASN A 373 -8.00 -19.33 -3.51
N TRP A 374 -8.54 -18.14 -3.25
CA TRP A 374 -8.45 -17.00 -4.15
C TRP A 374 -8.06 -15.73 -3.39
N GLN A 375 -7.15 -14.96 -3.98
CA GLN A 375 -6.75 -13.65 -3.48
C GLN A 375 -6.42 -12.71 -4.63
N PHE A 376 -6.62 -11.41 -4.41
CA PHE A 376 -6.25 -10.39 -5.38
C PHE A 376 -4.75 -10.39 -5.66
N GLN A 377 -4.40 -10.29 -6.94
CA GLN A 377 -3.04 -10.05 -7.42
C GLN A 377 -2.96 -8.67 -8.06
N PHE A 378 -1.75 -8.11 -8.19
CA PHE A 378 -1.55 -6.82 -8.88
C PHE A 378 -1.85 -6.96 -10.38
N ARG A 379 -3.06 -6.56 -10.78
CA ARG A 379 -3.58 -6.63 -12.15
C ARG A 379 -3.80 -5.21 -12.65
N ASN A 380 -3.02 -4.80 -13.65
CA ASN A 380 -2.97 -3.41 -14.11
C ASN A 380 -3.24 -3.27 -15.62
N SER A 381 -3.54 -4.39 -16.30
CA SER A 381 -3.77 -4.42 -17.73
C SER A 381 -5.18 -4.88 -18.03
N ILE A 382 -5.95 -4.05 -18.73
CA ILE A 382 -7.19 -4.48 -19.35
C ILE A 382 -6.81 -5.34 -20.55
N GLU A 383 -7.49 -6.47 -20.70
CA GLU A 383 -7.27 -7.42 -21.78
C GLU A 383 -8.60 -7.91 -22.34
N HIS A 384 -8.66 -8.04 -23.66
CA HIS A 384 -9.82 -8.59 -24.35
C HIS A 384 -9.80 -10.11 -24.27
N PHE A 385 -10.93 -10.76 -24.03
CA PHE A 385 -11.01 -12.22 -24.02
C PHE A 385 -11.09 -12.78 -25.44
N HIS A 386 -12.02 -12.27 -26.25
CA HIS A 386 -11.92 -12.36 -27.70
C HIS A 386 -10.86 -11.37 -28.20
N PRO A 387 -9.82 -11.82 -28.92
CA PRO A 387 -8.68 -10.98 -29.26
C PRO A 387 -9.03 -9.89 -30.29
N GLN A 388 -8.32 -8.77 -30.24
CA GLN A 388 -8.47 -7.68 -31.22
C GLN A 388 -7.97 -8.05 -32.63
N ASN A 389 -6.91 -8.86 -32.72
CA ASN A 389 -6.34 -9.31 -33.99
C ASN A 389 -6.33 -10.85 -34.05
N PRO A 390 -7.49 -11.50 -34.19
CA PRO A 390 -7.56 -12.96 -34.23
C PRO A 390 -6.86 -13.52 -35.46
N THR A 391 -6.14 -14.64 -35.32
CA THR A 391 -5.56 -15.40 -36.44
C THR A 391 -6.43 -16.55 -36.91
N GLU A 392 -7.24 -17.13 -36.03
CA GLU A 392 -7.99 -18.38 -36.27
C GLU A 392 -9.51 -18.22 -36.20
N VAL A 393 -10.00 -17.07 -35.74
CA VAL A 393 -11.44 -16.80 -35.51
C VAL A 393 -11.86 -15.49 -36.17
N GLU A 394 -13.16 -15.30 -36.31
CA GLU A 394 -13.71 -14.10 -36.94
C GLU A 394 -13.40 -12.82 -36.13
N THR A 395 -13.22 -11.73 -36.86
CA THR A 395 -13.06 -10.39 -36.29
C THR A 395 -14.41 -9.87 -35.84
N TRP A 396 -14.52 -9.44 -34.59
CA TRP A 396 -15.71 -8.77 -34.07
C TRP A 396 -15.74 -7.31 -34.45
N ASP A 397 -16.95 -6.72 -34.49
CA ASP A 397 -17.08 -5.29 -34.63
C ASP A 397 -16.52 -4.54 -33.40
N GLU A 398 -16.12 -3.28 -33.59
CA GLU A 398 -15.46 -2.49 -32.54
C GLU A 398 -16.30 -2.35 -31.27
N LYS A 399 -17.63 -2.28 -31.39
CA LYS A 399 -18.54 -2.19 -30.26
C LYS A 399 -18.56 -3.51 -29.51
N SER A 400 -18.78 -4.65 -30.18
CA SER A 400 -18.78 -5.96 -29.52
C SER A 400 -17.43 -6.29 -28.88
N LEU A 401 -16.32 -5.96 -29.54
CA LEU A 401 -14.97 -6.17 -29.05
C LEU A 401 -14.70 -5.40 -27.74
N ASN A 402 -15.00 -4.10 -27.73
CA ASN A 402 -14.65 -3.20 -26.62
C ASN A 402 -15.67 -3.18 -25.46
N ARG A 403 -16.66 -4.05 -25.49
CA ARG A 403 -17.64 -4.15 -24.41
C ARG A 403 -17.07 -4.79 -23.16
N PHE A 404 -17.53 -4.32 -22.01
CA PHE A 404 -17.08 -4.79 -20.70
C PHE A 404 -17.24 -6.30 -20.53
N GLY A 405 -18.29 -6.87 -21.13
CA GLY A 405 -18.52 -8.32 -21.13
C GLY A 405 -17.32 -9.12 -21.69
N ASN A 406 -16.60 -8.58 -22.67
CA ASN A 406 -15.42 -9.17 -23.30
C ASN A 406 -14.09 -8.76 -22.64
N LEU A 407 -14.08 -7.82 -21.71
CA LEU A 407 -12.85 -7.27 -21.11
C LEU A 407 -12.59 -7.85 -19.72
N ALA A 408 -11.33 -8.02 -19.33
CA ALA A 408 -10.96 -8.35 -17.96
C ALA A 408 -9.68 -7.64 -17.54
N LEU A 409 -9.51 -7.46 -16.23
CA LEU A 409 -8.29 -6.89 -15.65
C LEU A 409 -7.35 -8.03 -15.23
N ILE A 410 -6.15 -8.08 -15.81
CA ILE A 410 -5.14 -9.11 -15.57
C ILE A 410 -3.74 -8.50 -15.35
N THR A 411 -2.78 -9.37 -15.05
CA THR A 411 -1.35 -9.02 -14.97
C THR A 411 -0.79 -8.64 -16.35
N ILE A 412 0.20 -7.75 -16.40
CA ILE A 412 0.86 -7.33 -17.66
C ILE A 412 1.55 -8.52 -18.34
N SER A 413 2.18 -9.39 -17.53
CA SER A 413 2.79 -10.64 -18.02
C SER A 413 1.73 -11.61 -18.55
N GLY A 414 0.55 -11.66 -17.93
CA GLY A 414 -0.58 -12.43 -18.43
C GLY A 414 -1.08 -11.90 -19.77
N ASN A 415 -1.25 -10.58 -19.89
CA ASN A 415 -1.66 -9.95 -21.14
C ASN A 415 -0.69 -10.24 -22.30
N SER A 416 0.61 -10.14 -22.04
CA SER A 416 1.64 -10.46 -23.02
C SER A 416 1.56 -11.91 -23.55
N LYS A 417 1.04 -12.85 -22.74
CA LYS A 417 0.85 -14.25 -23.13
C LYS A 417 -0.48 -14.49 -23.85
N PHE A 418 -1.55 -13.82 -23.44
CA PHE A 418 -2.86 -13.96 -24.07
C PHE A 418 -2.86 -13.47 -25.51
N SER A 419 -2.29 -12.28 -25.77
CA SER A 419 -2.09 -11.74 -27.12
C SER A 419 -3.28 -12.03 -28.07
N ASN A 420 -3.02 -12.64 -29.22
CA ASN A 420 -4.00 -12.92 -30.26
C ASN A 420 -4.69 -14.29 -30.12
N LEU A 421 -4.50 -15.00 -28.99
CA LEU A 421 -5.12 -16.31 -28.79
C LEU A 421 -6.65 -16.18 -28.74
N PRO A 422 -7.40 -17.11 -29.35
CA PRO A 422 -8.84 -17.16 -29.19
C PRO A 422 -9.21 -17.57 -27.74
N PRO A 423 -10.45 -17.31 -27.28
CA PRO A 423 -10.93 -17.67 -25.95
C PRO A 423 -10.59 -19.09 -25.48
N ILE A 424 -10.86 -20.11 -26.30
CA ILE A 424 -10.52 -21.52 -26.00
C ILE A 424 -9.00 -21.72 -25.85
N GLY A 425 -8.21 -21.05 -26.69
CA GLY A 425 -6.76 -21.05 -26.60
C GLY A 425 -6.25 -20.43 -25.30
N LYS A 426 -6.84 -19.31 -24.86
CA LYS A 426 -6.51 -18.65 -23.58
C LYS A 426 -6.83 -19.56 -22.38
N ILE A 427 -8.01 -20.18 -22.40
CA ILE A 427 -8.47 -21.12 -21.36
C ILE A 427 -7.50 -22.31 -21.22
N ASN A 428 -7.21 -23.00 -22.34
CA ASN A 428 -6.45 -24.24 -22.32
C ASN A 428 -4.95 -24.00 -22.06
N SER A 429 -4.39 -22.94 -22.63
CA SER A 429 -2.94 -22.69 -22.54
C SER A 429 -2.53 -22.07 -21.21
N TYR A 430 -3.41 -21.27 -20.60
CA TYR A 430 -3.06 -20.50 -19.41
C TYR A 430 -4.17 -20.45 -18.34
N PRO A 431 -4.59 -21.59 -17.76
CA PRO A 431 -5.56 -21.63 -16.67
C PRO A 431 -5.18 -20.74 -15.48
N SER A 432 -3.88 -20.60 -15.20
CA SER A 432 -3.37 -19.75 -14.11
C SER A 432 -3.65 -18.26 -14.31
N ILE A 433 -3.83 -17.78 -15.54
CA ILE A 433 -4.21 -16.40 -15.83
C ILE A 433 -5.73 -16.22 -15.70
N ILE A 434 -6.51 -17.18 -16.23
CA ILE A 434 -7.97 -17.20 -16.07
C ILE A 434 -8.35 -17.14 -14.60
N ASN A 435 -7.66 -17.93 -13.76
CA ASN A 435 -7.91 -18.00 -12.33
C ASN A 435 -7.59 -16.70 -11.54
N GLN A 436 -6.94 -15.70 -12.17
CA GLN A 436 -6.61 -14.42 -11.52
C GLN A 436 -7.83 -13.50 -11.36
N SER A 437 -8.87 -13.66 -12.18
CA SER A 437 -10.09 -12.85 -12.16
C SER A 437 -11.31 -13.76 -12.04
N LEU A 438 -12.22 -13.42 -11.12
CA LEU A 438 -13.47 -14.15 -10.97
C LEU A 438 -14.38 -13.94 -12.19
N LYS A 439 -14.37 -12.72 -12.75
CA LYS A 439 -15.00 -12.44 -14.05
C LYS A 439 -14.48 -13.35 -15.17
N LEU A 440 -13.16 -13.59 -15.25
CA LEU A 440 -12.61 -14.51 -16.27
C LEU A 440 -13.00 -15.97 -16.03
N LYS A 441 -13.08 -16.42 -14.78
CA LYS A 441 -13.60 -17.76 -14.47
C LYS A 441 -15.03 -17.94 -14.98
N ILE A 442 -15.89 -16.93 -14.81
CA ILE A 442 -17.24 -16.96 -15.37
C ILE A 442 -17.20 -17.04 -16.90
N MET A 443 -16.35 -16.24 -17.55
CA MET A 443 -16.22 -16.24 -19.02
C MET A 443 -15.72 -17.59 -19.55
N ASP A 444 -14.80 -18.25 -18.84
CA ASP A 444 -14.36 -19.62 -19.13
C ASP A 444 -15.53 -20.60 -19.10
N GLU A 445 -16.29 -20.61 -18.00
CA GLU A 445 -17.44 -21.49 -17.84
C GLU A 445 -18.51 -21.24 -18.92
N LEU A 446 -18.84 -19.98 -19.20
CA LEU A 446 -19.79 -19.62 -20.26
C LEU A 446 -19.30 -20.03 -21.66
N THR A 447 -17.98 -20.08 -21.89
CA THR A 447 -17.39 -20.57 -23.13
C THR A 447 -17.54 -22.08 -23.27
N LYS A 448 -17.35 -22.83 -22.17
CA LYS A 448 -17.47 -24.29 -22.14
C LYS A 448 -18.91 -24.79 -22.15
N CYS A 449 -19.88 -23.99 -21.71
CA CYS A 449 -21.28 -24.41 -21.58
C CYS A 449 -22.02 -24.66 -22.90
N SER A 450 -21.50 -24.24 -24.06
CA SER A 450 -22.12 -24.55 -25.35
C SER A 450 -21.12 -24.64 -26.50
N ASN A 451 -21.53 -25.32 -27.57
CA ASN A 451 -20.67 -25.68 -28.70
C ASN A 451 -20.22 -24.49 -29.58
N ASP A 452 -20.88 -23.34 -29.47
CA ASP A 452 -20.58 -22.10 -30.20
C ASP A 452 -19.43 -21.28 -29.57
N GLY A 453 -18.89 -21.70 -28.42
CA GLY A 453 -17.77 -21.03 -27.78
C GLY A 453 -18.13 -19.64 -27.27
N TRP A 454 -17.19 -18.68 -27.29
CA TRP A 454 -17.45 -17.31 -26.83
C TRP A 454 -17.91 -16.44 -28.01
N THR A 455 -19.12 -15.89 -27.92
CA THR A 455 -19.78 -15.13 -29.00
C THR A 455 -20.12 -13.69 -28.59
N GLU A 456 -20.45 -12.83 -29.56
CA GLU A 456 -20.86 -11.44 -29.29
C GLU A 456 -22.11 -11.38 -28.40
N GLU A 457 -23.08 -12.28 -28.62
CA GLU A 457 -24.29 -12.39 -27.80
C GLU A 457 -23.98 -12.76 -26.36
N LYS A 458 -23.04 -13.69 -26.14
CA LYS A 458 -22.60 -14.09 -24.80
C LYS A 458 -21.86 -12.96 -24.11
N ALA A 459 -20.95 -12.28 -24.80
CA ALA A 459 -20.32 -11.07 -24.28
C ALA A 459 -21.37 -9.99 -23.97
N LYS A 460 -22.47 -9.94 -24.72
CA LYS A 460 -23.59 -9.02 -24.47
C LYS A 460 -24.41 -9.36 -23.25
N ALA A 461 -24.80 -10.61 -23.09
CA ALA A 461 -25.48 -11.09 -21.90
C ALA A 461 -24.60 -10.92 -20.65
N HIS A 462 -23.34 -11.34 -20.73
CA HIS A 462 -22.38 -11.26 -19.62
C HIS A 462 -22.17 -9.82 -19.13
N GLU A 463 -22.00 -8.84 -20.04
CA GLU A 463 -21.92 -7.42 -19.64
C GLU A 463 -23.13 -6.98 -18.82
N LYS A 464 -24.34 -7.29 -19.30
CA LYS A 464 -25.58 -6.88 -18.61
C LYS A 464 -25.66 -7.50 -17.22
N GLU A 465 -25.25 -8.75 -17.07
CA GLU A 465 -25.23 -9.41 -15.77
C GLU A 465 -24.19 -8.79 -14.81
N MET A 466 -22.98 -8.53 -15.30
CA MET A 466 -21.95 -7.91 -14.46
C MET A 466 -22.32 -6.48 -14.04
N PHE A 467 -22.92 -5.70 -14.94
CA PHE A 467 -23.45 -4.38 -14.61
C PHE A 467 -24.60 -4.47 -13.60
N LYS A 468 -25.50 -5.45 -13.74
CA LYS A 468 -26.56 -5.68 -12.75
C LYS A 468 -26.00 -5.99 -11.35
N ILE A 469 -24.90 -6.73 -11.25
CA ILE A 469 -24.23 -7.01 -9.96
C ILE A 469 -23.72 -5.72 -9.34
N LEU A 470 -23.08 -4.84 -10.14
CA LEU A 470 -22.66 -3.52 -9.67
C LEU A 470 -23.88 -2.69 -9.22
N GLU A 471 -24.91 -2.59 -10.05
CA GLU A 471 -26.13 -1.80 -9.78
C GLU A 471 -26.86 -2.22 -8.51
N ASN A 472 -26.99 -3.52 -8.24
CA ASN A 472 -27.66 -4.03 -7.04
C ASN A 472 -26.93 -3.66 -5.73
N ASN A 473 -25.69 -3.19 -5.84
CA ASN A 473 -24.83 -2.85 -4.71
C ASN A 473 -24.52 -1.35 -4.61
N LEU A 474 -25.03 -0.52 -5.53
CA LEU A 474 -24.88 0.93 -5.52
C LEU A 474 -25.79 1.63 -4.50
#